data_AF-A0A1H7B7N0-F1
#
_entry.id   AF-A0A1H7B7N0-F1
#
_cell.length_a   1.000
_cell.length_b   1.000
_cell.length_c   1.000
_cell.angle_alpha   90.00
_cell.angle_beta   90.00
_cell.angle_gamma   90.00
#
_symmetry.space_group_name_H-M   'P 1'
#
loop_
_entity.id
_entity.type
_entity.pdbx_description
1 polymer ?
#
loop_
_entity_poly.entity_id
_entity_poly.type
_entity_poly.pdbx_seq_one_letter_code
_entity_poly.pdbx_strand_id
1 'polypeptide(L)'
;MKIHLQLDGQVATATLHDNATARDFAALLPLSLTLTDYVRIERIAYLLCTLTQGGAGSTVPMKEGDRAYYAPWGNLAIFVEDGTGNYTGDLMRLGAVDTGLPDLQRPGPLQVRIERMTE
;
A
#
# COMPACT_ATOMS: atom_id res chain seq x y z
N MET A 1 -5.10 9.41 -7.92
CA MET A 1 -5.21 8.45 -9.05
C MET A 1 -5.86 7.17 -8.55
N LYS A 2 -6.77 6.53 -9.29
CA LYS A 2 -7.35 5.24 -8.87
C LYS A 2 -6.60 4.05 -9.46
N ILE A 3 -6.52 2.97 -8.69
CA ILE A 3 -5.86 1.71 -9.07
C ILE A 3 -6.71 0.49 -8.72
N HIS A 4 -6.55 -0.57 -9.50
CA HIS A 4 -7.06 -1.90 -9.20
C HIS A 4 -5.99 -2.75 -8.55
N LEU A 5 -6.39 -3.57 -7.58
CA LEU A 5 -5.61 -4.65 -6.99
C LEU A 5 -6.35 -5.96 -7.29
N GLN A 6 -5.84 -6.72 -8.24
CA GLN A 6 -6.40 -8.03 -8.62
C GLN A 6 -5.78 -9.10 -7.73
N LEU A 7 -6.60 -9.82 -6.95
CA LEU A 7 -6.20 -10.86 -6.01
C LEU A 7 -7.06 -12.10 -6.24
N ASP A 8 -6.50 -13.24 -6.67
CA ASP A 8 -7.23 -14.52 -6.82
C ASP A 8 -8.62 -14.42 -7.51
N GLY A 9 -8.73 -13.60 -8.56
CA GLY A 9 -10.00 -13.37 -9.27
C GLY A 9 -10.96 -12.38 -8.61
N GLN A 10 -10.61 -11.83 -7.44
CA GLN A 10 -11.26 -10.68 -6.80
C GLN A 10 -10.56 -9.39 -7.17
N VAL A 11 -11.27 -8.27 -7.02
CA VAL A 11 -10.76 -6.93 -7.32
C VAL A 11 -11.05 -6.00 -6.13
N ALA A 12 -9.97 -5.49 -5.53
CA ALA A 12 -10.03 -4.34 -4.65
C ALA A 12 -9.71 -3.07 -5.45
N THR A 13 -10.33 -1.95 -5.08
CA THR A 13 -10.04 -0.64 -5.67
C THR A 13 -9.45 0.28 -4.63
N ALA A 14 -8.62 1.22 -5.06
CA ALA A 14 -7.95 2.11 -4.13
C ALA A 14 -7.54 3.43 -4.78
N THR A 15 -7.55 4.49 -3.98
CA THR A 15 -7.16 5.82 -4.43
C THR A 15 -5.77 6.15 -3.89
N LEU A 16 -4.87 6.55 -4.79
CA LEU A 16 -3.56 7.12 -4.49
C LEU A 16 -3.68 8.63 -4.27
N HIS A 17 -3.01 9.13 -3.23
CA HIS A 17 -2.87 10.55 -2.93
C HIS A 17 -2.04 11.29 -3.99
N ASP A 18 -2.20 12.61 -4.05
CA ASP A 18 -1.40 13.47 -4.93
C ASP A 18 -0.13 13.96 -4.20
N ASN A 19 0.82 13.04 -4.00
CA ASN A 19 2.12 13.34 -3.40
C ASN A 19 3.27 12.66 -4.16
N ALA A 20 4.51 13.07 -3.89
CA ALA A 20 5.68 12.60 -4.62
C ALA A 20 5.85 11.07 -4.56
N THR A 21 5.77 10.49 -3.36
CA THR A 21 5.91 9.03 -3.17
C THR A 21 4.83 8.24 -3.90
N ALA A 22 3.57 8.71 -3.87
CA ALA A 22 2.45 8.06 -4.57
C ALA A 22 2.58 8.16 -6.09
N ARG A 23 3.15 9.26 -6.62
CA ARG A 23 3.45 9.41 -8.05
C ARG A 23 4.58 8.49 -8.51
N ASP A 24 5.61 8.30 -7.69
CA ASP A 24 6.67 7.31 -7.98
C ASP A 24 6.13 5.89 -7.96
N PHE A 25 5.35 5.54 -6.93
CA PHE A 25 4.66 4.24 -6.87
C PHE A 25 3.78 4.02 -8.10
N ALA A 26 3.01 5.04 -8.50
CA ALA A 26 2.20 5.00 -9.70
C ALA A 26 3.04 4.72 -10.94
N ALA A 27 4.20 5.35 -11.08
CA ALA A 27 5.11 5.19 -12.23
C ALA A 27 5.58 3.73 -12.43
N LEU A 28 5.62 2.94 -11.35
CA LEU A 28 5.98 1.52 -11.41
C LEU A 28 4.86 0.62 -11.97
N LEU A 29 3.60 1.09 -11.99
CA LEU A 29 2.48 0.26 -12.41
C LEU A 29 2.49 -0.01 -13.93
N PRO A 30 2.10 -1.22 -14.38
CA PRO A 30 1.56 -2.32 -13.58
C PRO A 30 2.64 -3.11 -12.82
N LEU A 31 2.30 -3.59 -11.62
CA LEU A 31 3.19 -4.40 -10.77
C LEU A 31 2.51 -5.70 -10.34
N SER A 32 3.27 -6.78 -10.31
CA SER A 32 2.88 -8.04 -9.65
C SER A 32 3.71 -8.23 -8.40
N LEU A 33 3.05 -8.40 -7.26
CA LEU A 33 3.67 -8.54 -5.94
C LEU A 33 3.08 -9.73 -5.20
N THR A 34 3.86 -10.27 -4.26
CA THR A 34 3.36 -11.26 -3.28
C THR A 34 3.26 -10.56 -1.94
N LEU A 35 2.04 -10.36 -1.46
CA LEU A 35 1.77 -9.78 -0.15
C LEU A 35 1.89 -10.85 0.95
N THR A 36 2.68 -10.58 1.98
CA THR A 36 2.84 -11.48 3.15
C THR A 36 2.37 -10.80 4.42
N ASP A 37 1.97 -11.59 5.42
CA ASP A 37 1.58 -11.08 6.73
C ASP A 37 2.76 -10.42 7.45
N TYR A 38 2.52 -9.23 8.00
CA TYR A 38 3.42 -8.59 8.95
C TYR A 38 2.65 -8.21 10.21
N VAL A 39 3.08 -8.77 11.35
CA VAL A 39 2.52 -8.56 12.70
C VAL A 39 0.98 -8.54 12.75
N ARG A 40 0.33 -9.38 11.93
CA ARG A 40 -1.14 -9.54 11.73
C ARG A 40 -1.85 -8.35 11.07
N ILE A 41 -1.46 -7.12 11.44
CA ILE A 41 -2.15 -5.87 11.06
C ILE A 41 -1.79 -5.36 9.66
N GLU A 42 -0.72 -5.87 9.05
CA GLU A 42 -0.22 -5.41 7.76
C GLU A 42 -0.09 -6.55 6.76
N ARG A 43 -0.22 -6.18 5.49
CA ARG A 43 0.21 -6.97 4.33
C ARG A 43 1.32 -6.20 3.63
N ILE A 44 2.50 -6.81 3.54
CA ILE A 44 3.69 -6.14 2.99
C ILE A 44 4.21 -6.82 1.73
N ALA A 45 4.84 -6.04 0.85
CA ALA A 45 5.63 -6.54 -0.27
C ALA A 45 6.79 -5.60 -0.57
N TYR A 46 7.97 -6.15 -0.83
CA TYR A 46 9.15 -5.37 -1.19
C TYR A 46 9.05 -4.86 -2.63
N LEU A 47 9.44 -3.60 -2.84
CA LEU A 47 9.53 -3.00 -4.17
C LEU A 47 10.95 -3.19 -4.72
N LEU A 48 11.06 -3.25 -6.05
CA LEU A 48 12.36 -3.41 -6.73
C LEU A 48 13.22 -2.14 -6.71
N CYS A 49 12.63 -0.99 -6.38
CA CYS A 49 13.34 0.28 -6.27
C CYS A 49 12.79 1.11 -5.10
N THR A 50 13.62 2.02 -4.62
CA THR A 50 13.19 2.99 -3.62
C THR A 50 12.32 4.07 -4.24
N LEU A 51 11.39 4.61 -3.46
CA LEU A 51 10.52 5.71 -3.89
C LEU A 51 11.01 7.02 -3.29
N THR A 52 10.65 8.15 -3.91
CA THR A 52 10.92 9.48 -3.37
C THR A 52 10.37 9.60 -1.96
N GLN A 53 11.24 10.02 -1.05
CA GLN A 53 10.86 10.33 0.32
C GLN A 53 10.39 11.79 0.36
N GLY A 54 9.10 12.00 0.61
CA GLY A 54 8.62 13.33 0.99
C GLY A 54 9.24 13.71 2.33
N GLY A 55 9.69 14.95 2.49
CA GLY A 55 10.26 15.43 3.75
C GLY A 55 9.37 15.06 4.94
N ALA A 56 9.98 14.73 6.08
CA ALA A 56 9.33 14.13 7.25
C ALA A 56 7.97 14.76 7.55
N GLY A 57 6.90 14.10 7.07
CA GLY A 57 5.54 14.44 7.44
C GLY A 57 5.36 14.12 8.93
N SER A 58 4.59 14.96 9.61
CA SER A 58 4.11 14.67 10.96
C SER A 58 3.59 13.24 11.05
N THR A 59 3.97 12.51 12.11
CA THR A 59 3.45 11.18 12.41
C THR A 59 1.93 11.22 12.47
N VAL A 60 1.28 10.44 11.61
CA VAL A 60 -0.18 10.26 11.60
C VAL A 60 -0.47 8.78 11.79
N PRO A 61 -1.43 8.41 12.66
CA PRO A 61 -1.87 7.03 12.79
C PRO A 61 -2.41 6.51 11.45
N MET A 62 -1.97 5.33 11.04
CA MET A 62 -2.53 4.63 9.88
C MET A 62 -3.80 3.91 10.31
N LYS A 63 -4.83 4.01 9.47
CA LYS A 63 -6.11 3.34 9.69
C LYS A 63 -6.21 2.06 8.89
N GLU A 64 -7.16 1.23 9.26
CA GLU A 64 -7.60 0.12 8.42
C GLU A 64 -7.86 0.60 6.98
N GLY A 65 -7.27 -0.09 6.00
CA GLY A 65 -7.34 0.24 4.57
C GLY A 65 -6.31 1.27 4.09
N ASP A 66 -5.58 1.94 4.98
CA ASP A 66 -4.47 2.81 4.57
C ASP A 66 -3.35 2.00 3.90
N ARG A 67 -2.59 2.69 3.06
CA ARG A 67 -1.42 2.14 2.37
C ARG A 67 -0.28 3.11 2.43
N ALA A 68 0.90 2.56 2.60
CA ALA A 68 2.11 3.36 2.73
C ALA A 68 3.34 2.68 2.13
N TYR A 69 4.36 3.48 1.90
CA TYR A 69 5.70 3.03 1.60
C TYR A 69 6.57 3.21 2.85
N TYR A 70 7.18 2.12 3.31
CA TYR A 70 8.09 2.15 4.45
C TYR A 70 9.53 2.25 3.93
N ALA A 71 10.11 3.44 4.07
CA ALA A 71 11.41 3.78 3.52
C ALA A 71 12.58 2.89 3.98
N PRO A 72 12.71 2.56 5.29
CA PRO A 72 13.86 1.80 5.81
C PRO A 72 14.02 0.42 5.18
N TRP A 73 12.93 -0.19 4.72
CA TRP A 73 12.93 -1.52 4.10
C TRP A 73 12.61 -1.49 2.60
N GLY A 74 12.05 -0.38 2.11
CA GLY A 74 11.64 -0.26 0.72
C GLY A 74 10.42 -1.10 0.35
N ASN A 75 9.50 -1.32 1.29
CA ASN A 75 8.30 -2.11 1.05
C ASN A 75 7.03 -1.25 0.97
N LEU A 76 6.07 -1.75 0.19
CA LEU A 76 4.66 -1.43 0.31
C LEU A 76 4.13 -2.06 1.61
N ALA A 77 3.30 -1.31 2.34
CA ALA A 77 2.48 -1.78 3.45
C ALA A 77 1.02 -1.43 3.20
N ILE A 78 0.14 -2.40 3.37
CA ILE A 78 -1.32 -2.25 3.35
C ILE A 78 -1.82 -2.60 4.75
N PHE A 79 -2.46 -1.66 5.41
CA PHE A 79 -3.02 -1.85 6.75
C PHE A 79 -4.37 -2.56 6.63
N VAL A 80 -4.49 -3.74 7.23
CA VAL A 80 -5.72 -4.56 7.22
C VAL A 80 -6.48 -4.50 8.55
N GLU A 81 -5.88 -3.83 9.54
CA GLU A 81 -6.45 -3.42 10.82
C GLU A 81 -5.90 -2.02 11.14
N ASP A 82 -6.49 -1.32 12.11
CA ASP A 82 -5.96 -0.04 12.59
C ASP A 82 -4.52 -0.19 13.10
N GLY A 83 -3.66 0.75 12.69
CA GLY A 83 -2.29 0.80 13.16
C GLY A 83 -2.23 1.20 14.63
N THR A 84 -1.60 0.38 15.45
CA THR A 84 -1.54 0.57 16.92
C THR A 84 -0.38 1.46 17.37
N GLY A 85 0.46 1.92 16.43
CA GLY A 85 1.67 2.69 16.71
C GLY A 85 1.65 4.11 16.15
N ASN A 86 2.53 4.94 16.70
CA ASN A 86 2.92 6.21 16.10
C ASN A 86 3.97 5.92 15.02
N TYR A 87 3.55 5.76 13.76
CA TYR A 87 4.48 5.54 12.66
C TYR A 87 5.36 6.79 12.46
N THR A 88 6.68 6.63 12.61
CA THR A 88 7.65 7.71 12.45
C THR A 88 7.65 8.23 11.00
N GLY A 89 8.32 9.36 10.75
CA GLY A 89 8.38 10.03 9.43
C GLY A 89 8.98 9.20 8.28
N ASP A 90 9.23 7.91 8.51
CA ASP A 90 9.73 6.90 7.58
C ASP A 90 8.61 6.20 6.80
N LEU A 91 7.34 6.49 7.12
CA LEU A 91 6.17 5.87 6.51
C LEU A 91 5.37 6.89 5.70
N MET A 92 5.47 6.80 4.37
CA MET A 92 4.85 7.76 3.45
C MET A 92 3.52 7.22 2.93
N ARG A 93 2.42 7.93 3.21
CA ARG A 93 1.08 7.54 2.75
C ARG A 93 0.99 7.55 1.23
N LEU A 94 0.65 6.40 0.67
CA LEU A 94 0.38 6.24 -0.75
C LEU A 94 -1.09 6.53 -1.05
N GLY A 95 -1.99 6.21 -0.12
CA GLY A 95 -3.43 6.37 -0.27
C GLY A 95 -4.20 5.32 0.53
N ALA A 96 -5.45 5.06 0.16
CA ALA A 96 -6.31 4.12 0.87
C ALA A 96 -7.08 3.21 -0.07
N VAL A 97 -7.47 2.03 0.42
CA VAL A 97 -8.39 1.11 -0.23
C VAL A 97 -9.80 1.70 -0.18
N ASP A 98 -10.47 1.76 -1.33
CA ASP A 98 -11.83 2.27 -1.46
C ASP A 98 -12.86 1.13 -1.34
N THR A 99 -12.57 -0.04 -1.94
CA THR A 99 -13.41 -1.24 -1.90
C THR A 99 -12.58 -2.53 -1.91
N GLY A 100 -13.14 -3.64 -1.44
CA GLY A 100 -12.48 -4.97 -1.50
C GLY A 100 -11.43 -5.21 -0.41
N LEU A 101 -11.46 -4.42 0.68
CA LEU A 101 -10.58 -4.64 1.82
C LEU A 101 -10.67 -6.06 2.43
N PRO A 102 -11.85 -6.71 2.53
CA PRO A 102 -11.93 -8.08 3.04
C PRO A 102 -11.05 -9.09 2.28
N ASP A 103 -10.79 -8.87 0.98
CA ASP A 103 -9.92 -9.74 0.19
C ASP A 103 -8.45 -9.61 0.56
N LEU A 104 -8.05 -8.42 1.02
CA LEU A 104 -6.70 -8.10 1.53
C LEU A 104 -6.54 -8.54 3.00
N GLN A 105 -7.63 -8.61 3.77
CA GLN A 105 -7.64 -9.12 5.15
C GLN A 105 -7.39 -10.63 5.25
N ARG A 106 -7.52 -11.37 4.15
CA ARG A 106 -7.17 -12.80 4.12
C ARG A 106 -5.69 -12.99 4.49
N PRO A 107 -5.34 -14.10 5.18
CA PRO A 107 -3.93 -14.43 5.45
C PRO A 107 -3.14 -14.56 4.15
N GLY A 108 -1.87 -14.15 4.20
CA GLY A 108 -0.95 -14.33 3.08
C GLY A 108 -0.46 -15.77 2.90
N PRO A 109 0.31 -16.04 1.83
CA PRO A 109 0.67 -15.10 0.78
C PRO A 109 -0.49 -14.81 -0.18
N LEU A 110 -0.67 -13.55 -0.56
CA LEU A 110 -1.64 -13.13 -1.59
C LEU A 110 -0.88 -12.65 -2.83
N GLN A 111 -1.14 -13.27 -3.99
CA GLN A 111 -0.64 -12.73 -5.26
C GLN A 111 -1.52 -11.55 -5.66
N VAL A 112 -0.91 -10.40 -5.87
CA VAL A 112 -1.61 -9.19 -6.28
C VAL A 112 -1.00 -8.62 -7.55
N ARG A 113 -1.87 -8.28 -8.52
CA ARG A 113 -1.50 -7.45 -9.65
C ARG A 113 -2.13 -6.07 -9.48
N ILE A 114 -1.30 -5.04 -9.46
CA ILE A 114 -1.70 -3.65 -9.22
C ILE A 114 -1.60 -2.89 -10.53
N GLU A 115 -2.69 -2.26 -10.96
CA GLU A 115 -2.78 -1.57 -12.26
C GLU A 115 -3.52 -0.23 -12.13
N ARG A 116 -3.22 0.71 -13.04
CA ARG A 116 -4.00 1.94 -13.14
C ARG A 116 -5.42 1.60 -13.60
N MET A 117 -6.42 2.27 -13.04
CA MET A 117 -7.76 2.27 -13.62
C MET A 117 -7.74 3.21 -14.83
N THR A 118 -7.89 2.66 -16.03
CA THR A 118 -8.23 3.44 -17.22
C THR A 118 -9.74 3.64 -17.24
N GLU A 119 -10.17 4.88 -17.47
CA GLU A 119 -11.58 5.21 -17.77
C GLU A 119 -12.04 4.58 -19.08
#